data_AF-A0A917V356-F1
#
_entry.id   AF-A0A917V356-F1
#
_cell.length_a   1.000
_cell.length_b   1.000
_cell.length_c   1.000
_cell.angle_alpha   90.00
_cell.angle_beta   90.00
_cell.angle_gamma   90.00
#
_symmetry.space_group_name_H-M   'P 1'
#
loop_
_entity.id
_entity.type
_entity.pdbx_description
1 polymer ?
#
loop_
_entity_poly.entity_id
_entity_poly.type
_entity_poly.pdbx_seq_one_letter_code
_entity_poly.pdbx_strand_id
1 'polypeptide(L)'
;MSAKTTVTLPDRQRAFLQRKIESGAFASTDDAVVEAIERLIADDADQEFALAGFDDEIRARLDTPESEYLDHAEVFGRPPRTR
;
A
#
# COMPACT_ATOMS: atom_id res chain seq x y z
N MET A 1 13.08 4.44 -22.18
CA MET A 1 13.60 3.33 -23.01
C MET A 1 12.69 2.13 -22.74
N SER A 2 12.12 1.46 -23.74
CA SER A 2 11.26 0.30 -23.53
C SER A 2 11.96 -0.99 -23.98
N ALA A 3 12.01 -2.00 -23.12
CA ALA A 3 12.47 -3.34 -23.48
C ALA A 3 11.27 -4.24 -23.78
N LYS A 4 11.38 -5.10 -24.81
CA LYS A 4 10.35 -6.10 -25.07
C LYS A 4 10.51 -7.26 -24.11
N THR A 5 9.44 -7.59 -23.41
CA THR A 5 9.37 -8.72 -22.48
C THR A 5 8.19 -9.60 -22.86
N THR A 6 8.42 -10.90 -23.00
CA THR A 6 7.36 -11.88 -23.24
C THR A 6 6.86 -12.41 -21.90
N VAL A 7 5.57 -12.27 -21.63
CA VAL A 7 4.91 -12.80 -20.43
C VAL A 7 3.78 -13.74 -20.82
N THR A 8 3.59 -14.80 -20.05
CA THR A 8 2.46 -15.72 -20.23
C THR A 8 1.32 -15.29 -19.34
N LEU A 9 0.19 -14.94 -19.95
CA LEU A 9 -1.03 -14.56 -19.23
C LEU A 9 -2.01 -15.74 -19.20
N PRO A 10 -2.53 -16.12 -18.01
CA PRO A 10 -3.59 -17.12 -17.94
C PRO A 10 -4.87 -16.62 -18.64
N ASP A 11 -5.73 -17.57 -19.05
CA ASP A 11 -6.90 -17.29 -19.88
C ASP A 11 -7.83 -16.21 -19.31
N ARG A 12 -8.02 -16.20 -17.99
CA ARG A 12 -8.86 -15.23 -17.29
C ARG A 12 -8.35 -13.80 -17.48
N GLN A 13 -7.04 -13.59 -17.35
CA GLN A 13 -6.39 -12.29 -17.48
C GLN A 13 -6.42 -11.81 -18.93
N ARG A 14 -6.15 -12.71 -19.89
CA ARG A 14 -6.29 -12.37 -21.31
C ARG A 14 -7.71 -11.94 -21.65
N ALA A 15 -8.72 -12.72 -21.23
CA ALA A 15 -10.12 -12.40 -21.49
C ALA A 15 -10.55 -11.09 -20.83
N PHE A 16 -10.02 -10.78 -19.64
CA PHE A 16 -10.26 -9.52 -18.96
C PHE A 16 -9.67 -8.32 -19.73
N LEU A 17 -8.40 -8.41 -20.15
CA LEU A 17 -7.73 -7.37 -20.93
C LEU A 17 -8.42 -7.12 -22.27
N GLN A 18 -8.81 -8.21 -22.96
CA GLN A 18 -9.57 -8.15 -24.21
C GLN A 18 -10.84 -7.30 -24.04
N ARG A 19 -11.66 -7.59 -23.01
CA ARG A 19 -12.89 -6.83 -22.74
C ARG A 19 -12.62 -5.35 -22.44
N LYS A 20 -11.52 -5.06 -21.74
CA LYS A 20 -11.17 -3.67 -21.41
C LYS A 20 -10.73 -2.88 -22.64
N ILE A 21 -9.98 -3.50 -23.55
CA ILE A 21 -9.61 -2.90 -24.83
C ILE A 21 -10.87 -2.70 -25.71
N GLU A 22 -11.74 -3.70 -25.80
CA GLU A 22 -13.01 -3.61 -26.54
C GLU A 22 -13.92 -2.50 -26.01
N SER A 23 -13.90 -2.25 -24.70
CA SER A 23 -14.64 -1.14 -24.09
C SER A 23 -13.99 0.25 -24.29
N GLY A 24 -12.80 0.31 -24.89
CA GLY A 24 -12.02 1.54 -25.08
C GLY A 24 -11.33 2.05 -23.81
N ALA A 25 -11.28 1.26 -22.75
CA ALA A 25 -10.60 1.64 -21.50
C ALA A 25 -9.07 1.66 -21.66
N PHE A 26 -8.53 0.86 -22.57
CA PHE A 26 -7.11 0.87 -22.95
C PHE A 26 -6.99 0.84 -24.47
N ALA A 27 -5.96 1.49 -25.00
CA ALA A 27 -5.67 1.48 -26.44
C ALA A 27 -5.02 0.16 -26.89
N SER A 28 -4.25 -0.50 -26.03
CA SER A 28 -3.62 -1.79 -26.30
C SER A 28 -3.40 -2.62 -25.03
N THR A 29 -3.01 -3.88 -25.21
CA THR A 29 -2.59 -4.76 -24.11
C THR A 29 -1.35 -4.22 -23.41
N ASP A 30 -0.41 -3.64 -24.16
CA ASP A 30 0.84 -3.11 -23.62
C ASP A 30 0.55 -1.92 -22.70
N ASP A 31 -0.36 -1.02 -23.10
CA ASP A 31 -0.78 0.12 -22.26
C ASP A 31 -1.41 -0.35 -20.95
N ALA A 32 -2.26 -1.38 -21.02
CA ALA A 32 -2.91 -1.94 -19.83
C ALA A 32 -1.92 -2.59 -18.87
N VAL A 33 -0.88 -3.26 -19.40
CA VAL A 33 0.18 -3.88 -18.60
C VAL A 33 1.05 -2.81 -17.96
N VAL A 34 1.41 -1.76 -18.69
CA VAL A 34 2.17 -0.63 -18.14
C VAL A 34 1.40 0.02 -17.00
N GLU A 35 0.13 0.36 -17.20
CA GLU A 35 -0.68 0.97 -16.14
C GLU A 35 -0.82 0.05 -14.92
N ALA A 36 -0.97 -1.25 -15.12
CA ALA A 36 -1.01 -2.22 -14.03
C ALA A 36 0.31 -2.25 -13.23
N ILE A 37 1.46 -2.17 -13.91
CA ILE A 37 2.77 -2.14 -13.26
C ILE A 37 2.99 -0.81 -12.53
N GLU A 38 2.60 0.33 -13.11
CA GLU A 38 2.72 1.64 -12.45
C GLU A 38 1.93 1.69 -11.15
N ARG A 39 0.73 1.07 -11.12
CA ARG A 39 -0.05 0.93 -9.87
C ARG A 39 0.68 0.09 -8.83
N LEU A 40 1.31 -1.02 -9.22
CA LEU A 40 2.10 -1.84 -8.30
C LEU A 40 3.30 -1.08 -7.74
N ILE A 41 3.98 -0.28 -8.58
CA ILE A 41 5.11 0.56 -8.14
C ILE A 41 4.63 1.61 -7.13
N ALA A 42 3.48 2.24 -7.38
CA ALA A 42 2.91 3.22 -6.46
C ALA A 42 2.52 2.59 -5.12
N ASP A 43 1.86 1.43 -5.15
CA ASP A 43 1.47 0.69 -3.94
C ASP A 43 2.71 0.27 -3.12
N ASP A 44 3.78 -0.19 -3.78
CA ASP A 44 5.04 -0.53 -3.11
C ASP A 44 5.69 0.69 -2.45
N ALA A 45 5.72 1.84 -3.14
CA ALA A 45 6.25 3.08 -2.59
C ALA A 45 5.46 3.59 -1.38
N ASP A 46 4.14 3.49 -1.43
CA ASP A 46 3.26 3.85 -0.31
C ASP A 46 3.50 2.93 0.90
N GLN A 47 3.68 1.63 0.66
CA GLN A 47 4.01 0.67 1.71
C GLN A 47 5.37 0.96 2.34
N GLU A 48 6.40 1.23 1.54
CA GLU A 48 7.74 1.59 2.04
C GLU A 48 7.70 2.86 2.87
N PHE A 49 6.97 3.89 2.43
CA PHE A 49 6.81 5.14 3.19
C PHE A 49 6.12 4.91 4.54
N ALA A 50 5.05 4.10 4.56
CA ALA A 50 4.36 3.77 5.81
C ALA A 50 5.27 3.01 6.79
N LEU A 51 6.06 2.05 6.29
CA LEU A 51 7.02 1.30 7.09
C LEU A 51 8.14 2.20 7.64
N ALA A 52 8.67 3.11 6.82
CA ALA A 52 9.67 4.08 7.27
C ALA A 52 9.13 5.00 8.38
N GLY A 53 7.88 5.47 8.25
CA GLY A 53 7.23 6.26 9.28
C GLY A 53 7.06 5.52 10.61
N PHE A 54 6.76 4.22 10.57
CA PHE A 54 6.71 3.39 11.78
C PHE A 54 8.08 3.20 12.42
N ASP A 55 9.13 2.98 11.62
CA ASP A 55 10.49 2.87 12.13
C ASP A 55 10.93 4.14 12.86
N ASP A 56 10.64 5.31 12.30
CA ASP A 56 10.97 6.60 12.91
C ASP A 56 10.17 6.85 14.20
N GLU A 57 8.88 6.51 14.21
CA GLU A 57 8.03 6.60 15.40
C GLU A 57 8.49 5.64 16.52
N ILE A 58 8.91 4.42 16.17
CA ILE A 58 9.45 3.45 17.13
C ILE A 58 10.75 3.99 17.73
N ARG A 59 11.67 4.53 16.92
CA ARG A 59 12.91 5.15 17.42
C ARG A 59 12.62 6.33 18.33
N ALA A 60 11.71 7.23 17.90
CA ALA A 60 11.31 8.37 18.71
C ALA A 60 10.75 7.95 20.07
N ARG A 61 9.91 6.90 20.12
CA ARG A 61 9.40 6.33 21.36
C ARG A 61 10.49 5.69 22.23
N LEU A 62 11.43 4.97 21.63
CA LEU A 62 12.54 4.36 22.37
C LEU A 62 13.46 5.42 23.02
N ASP A 63 13.61 6.57 22.37
CA ASP A 63 14.39 7.71 22.88
C ASP A 63 13.58 8.61 23.83
N THR A 64 12.27 8.38 23.98
CA THR A 64 11.41 9.19 24.86
C THR A 64 11.70 8.87 26.34
N PRO A 65 12.07 9.87 27.16
CA PRO A 65 12.27 9.66 28.59
C PRO A 65 11.00 9.22 29.31
N GLU A 66 11.12 8.33 30.30
CA GLU A 66 9.96 7.88 31.11
C GLU A 66 9.21 9.03 31.80
N SER A 67 9.88 10.17 32.06
CA SER A 67 9.25 11.37 32.62
C SER A 67 8.22 12.03 31.70
N GLU A 68 8.25 11.71 30.41
CA GLU A 68 7.31 12.22 29.41
C GLU A 68 6.15 11.23 29.16
N TYR A 69 6.13 10.10 29.87
CA TYR A 69 5.05 9.12 29.74
C TYR A 69 3.79 9.64 30.42
N LEU A 70 2.65 9.47 29.73
CA LEU A 70 1.35 9.87 30.24
C LEU A 70 0.73 8.75 31.08
N ASP A 71 0.07 9.10 32.18
CA ASP A 71 -0.66 8.14 33.00
C ASP A 71 -1.94 7.67 32.26
N HIS A 72 -2.09 6.34 32.19
CA HIS A 72 -3.22 5.72 31.49
C HIS A 72 -4.59 6.16 32.05
N ALA A 73 -4.71 6.30 33.37
CA ALA A 73 -5.98 6.66 34.00
C ALA A 73 -6.34 8.13 33.77
N GLU A 74 -5.35 9.00 33.57
CA GLU A 74 -5.53 10.40 33.18
C GLU A 74 -5.95 10.54 31.70
N VAL A 75 -5.36 9.75 30.80
CA VAL A 75 -5.62 9.85 29.36
C VAL A 75 -6.93 9.18 28.93
N PHE A 76 -7.18 7.95 29.36
CA PHE A 76 -8.33 7.16 28.89
C PHE A 76 -9.50 7.14 29.87
N GLY A 77 -9.33 7.76 31.04
CA GLY A 77 -10.29 7.68 32.13
C GLY A 77 -10.36 6.27 32.74
N ARG A 78 -10.93 6.18 33.94
CA ARG A 78 -11.16 4.89 34.59
C ARG A 78 -12.21 4.10 33.77
N PRO A 79 -11.93 2.87 33.32
CA PRO A 79 -12.94 2.07 32.63
C PRO A 79 -14.14 1.84 33.57
N PRO A 80 -15.38 1.98 33.09
CA PRO A 80 -16.56 1.74 33.92
C PRO A 80 -16.49 0.30 34.45
N ARG A 81 -16.53 0.15 35.78
CA ARG A 81 -16.58 -1.19 36.39
C ARG A 81 -17.94 -1.78 36.06
N THR A 82 -17.99 -2.67 35.08
CA THR A 82 -19.15 -3.53 34.83
C THR A 82 -19.42 -4.34 36.10
N ARG A 83 -20.59 -4.14 36.69
CA ARG A 83 -21.15 -4.94 37.77
C ARG A 83 -22.33 -5.72 37.23
#